data_AF-A0A539EKY1-F1
#
_entry.id   AF-A0A539EKY1-F1
#
_cell.length_a   1.000
_cell.length_b   1.000
_cell.length_c   1.000
_cell.angle_alpha   90.00
_cell.angle_beta   90.00
_cell.angle_gamma   90.00
#
_symmetry.space_group_name_H-M   'P 1'
#
loop_
_entity.id
_entity.type
_entity.pdbx_description
1 polymer ?
#
loop_
_entity_poly.entity_id
_entity_poly.type
_entity_poly.pdbx_seq_one_letter_code
_entity_poly.pdbx_strand_id
1 'polypeptide(L)' 'MTDESLKKLVHDVNSKCASLKGAAALLKDAPLEERKELLRLMAEQAKGLAAALAKAV' A
#
# COMPACT_ATOMS: atom_id res chain seq x y z
N MET A 1 -15.22 -15.50 -8.34
CA MET A 1 -13.79 -15.13 -8.47
C MET A 1 -13.03 -16.35 -8.95
N THR A 2 -12.22 -16.25 -10.02
CA THR A 2 -11.39 -17.38 -10.49
C THR A 2 -10.11 -17.48 -9.66
N ASP A 3 -9.52 -18.67 -9.59
CA ASP A 3 -8.27 -18.93 -8.87
C ASP A 3 -7.12 -17.99 -9.29
N GLU A 4 -7.02 -17.70 -10.59
CA GLU A 4 -6.04 -16.76 -11.15
C GLU A 4 -6.29 -15.29 -10.75
N SER A 5 -7.56 -14.90 -10.61
CA SER A 5 -7.91 -13.56 -10.13
C SER A 5 -7.53 -13.37 -8.66
N LEU A 6 -7.69 -14.42 -7.85
CA LEU A 6 -7.29 -14.42 -6.45
C LEU A 6 -5.77 -14.39 -6.29
N LYS A 7 -5.02 -15.19 -7.07
CA LYS A 7 -3.55 -15.16 -7.09
C LYS A 7 -3.02 -13.78 -7.46
N LYS A 8 -3.60 -13.14 -8.48
CA LYS A 8 -3.25 -11.78 -8.88
C LYS A 8 -3.52 -10.78 -7.75
N LEU A 9 -4.69 -10.87 -7.11
CA LEU A 9 -5.04 -10.01 -5.98
C LEU A 9 -4.05 -10.13 -4.82
N VAL A 10 -3.69 -11.37 -4.45
CA VAL A 10 -2.71 -11.65 -3.37
C VAL A 10 -1.34 -11.08 -3.74
N HIS A 11 -0.89 -11.27 -4.99
CA HIS A 11 0.36 -10.69 -5.47
C HIS A 11 0.36 -9.15 -5.37
N ASP A 12 -0.72 -8.51 -5.83
CA ASP A 12 -0.83 -7.05 -5.84
C ASP A 12 -0.88 -6.47 -4.42
N VAL A 13 -1.57 -7.15 -3.49
CA VAL A 13 -1.58 -6.81 -2.06
C VAL A 13 -0.17 -6.89 -1.47
N ASN A 14 0.53 -8.01 -1.69
CA ASN A 14 1.88 -8.21 -1.16
C ASN A 14 2.87 -7.18 -1.71
N SER A 15 2.79 -6.90 -3.02
CA SER A 15 3.63 -5.89 -3.68
C SER A 15 3.42 -4.50 -3.09
N LYS A 16 2.16 -4.06 -2.94
CA LYS A 16 1.82 -2.75 -2.34
C LYS A 16 2.27 -2.65 -0.88
N CYS A 17 2.09 -3.71 -0.09
CA CYS A 17 2.56 -3.76 1.29
C CYS A 17 4.10 -3.66 1.38
N ALA A 18 4.83 -4.30 0.47
CA ALA A 18 6.29 -4.18 0.41
C ALA A 18 6.74 -2.75 0.08
N SER A 19 6.07 -2.07 -0.87
CA SER A 19 6.34 -0.66 -1.19
C SER A 19 6.07 0.26 0.00
N LEU A 20 4.96 0.06 0.73
CA LEU A 20 4.65 0.82 1.94
C LEU A 20 5.69 0.60 3.04
N LYS A 21 6.18 -0.63 3.22
CA LYS A 21 7.26 -0.93 4.17
C LYS A 21 8.57 -0.24 3.79
N GLY A 22 8.91 -0.21 2.50
CA GLY A 22 10.06 0.54 1.99
C GLY A 22 9.94 2.05 2.25
N ALA A 23 8.77 2.64 1.95
CA ALA A 23 8.50 4.04 2.23
C ALA A 23 8.56 4.36 3.74
N ALA A 24 8.06 3.46 4.60
CA ALA A 24 8.15 3.61 6.05
C ALA A 24 9.60 3.65 6.55
N ALA A 25 10.50 2.89 5.91
CA ALA A 25 11.92 2.91 6.25
C ALA A 25 12.59 4.26 5.91
N LEU A 26 12.09 4.98 4.91
CA LEU A 26 12.56 6.32 4.53
C LEU A 26 12.05 7.41 5.48
N LEU A 27 10.90 7.18 6.14
CA LEU A 27 10.34 8.15 7.08
C LEU A 27 11.31 8.48 8.22
N LYS A 28 12.14 7.53 8.67
CA LYS A 28 12.98 7.69 9.86
C LYS A 28 13.98 8.86 9.73
N ASP A 29 14.50 9.07 8.52
CA ASP A 29 15.54 10.07 8.22
C ASP A 29 14.98 11.31 7.50
N ALA A 30 13.68 11.32 7.16
CA ALA A 30 13.05 12.42 6.43
C ALA A 30 12.79 13.66 7.33
N PRO A 31 12.99 14.88 6.80
CA PRO A 31 12.51 16.13 7.40
C PRO A 31 11.02 16.08 7.72
N LEU A 32 10.56 16.86 8.70
CA LEU A 32 9.20 16.78 9.22
C LEU A 32 8.12 16.96 8.14
N GLU A 33 8.30 17.90 7.22
CA GLU A 33 7.33 18.18 6.16
C GLU A 33 7.30 17.07 5.09
N GLU A 34 8.46 16.54 4.70
CA GLU A 34 8.54 15.39 3.81
C GLU A 34 7.94 14.14 4.46
N ARG A 35 8.15 13.94 5.76
CA ARG A 35 7.58 12.84 6.54
C ARG A 35 6.06 12.90 6.56
N LYS A 36 5.47 14.09 6.74
CA LYS A 36 4.02 14.30 6.69
C LYS A 36 3.45 13.95 5.31
N GLU A 37 4.10 14.41 4.25
CA GLU A 37 3.63 14.13 2.89
C GLU A 37 3.77 12.64 2.53
N LEU A 38 4.89 12.00 2.88
CA LEU A 38 5.06 10.55 2.72
C LEU A 38 4.00 9.76 3.49
N LEU A 39 3.70 10.13 4.74
CA LEU A 39 2.64 9.51 5.53
C LEU A 39 1.27 9.68 4.86
N ARG A 40 0.97 10.87 4.33
CA ARG A 40 -0.28 11.14 3.60
C ARG A 40 -0.40 10.24 2.36
N LEU A 41 0.66 10.15 1.56
CA LEU A 41 0.70 9.30 0.35
C LEU A 41 0.55 7.80 0.70
N MET A 42 1.22 7.35 1.76
CA MET A 42 1.08 5.98 2.26
C MET A 42 -0.34 5.67 2.70
N ALA A 43 -0.99 6.59 3.42
CA ALA A 43 -2.38 6.44 3.85
C ALA A 43 -3.36 6.35 2.66
N GLU A 44 -3.19 7.19 1.63
CA GLU A 44 -4.01 7.13 0.42
C GLU A 44 -3.84 5.81 -0.34
N GLN A 45 -2.60 5.31 -0.45
CA GLN A 45 -2.36 4.00 -1.07
C GLN A 45 -2.98 2.84 -0.27
N ALA A 46 -2.92 2.89 1.07
CA ALA A 46 -3.54 1.89 1.93
C ALA A 46 -5.08 1.90 1.79
N LYS A 47 -5.70 3.08 1.71
CA LYS A 47 -7.15 3.21 1.44
C LYS A 47 -7.51 2.63 0.07
N GLY A 48 -6.72 2.94 -0.96
CA GLY A 48 -6.92 2.39 -2.30
C GLY A 48 -6.84 0.87 -2.33
N LEU A 49 -5.90 0.29 -1.58
CA LEU A 49 -5.78 -1.17 -1.42
C LEU A 49 -7.01 -1.77 -0.71
N ALA A 50 -7.46 -1.17 0.40
CA ALA A 50 -8.64 -1.63 1.12
C ALA A 50 -9.91 -1.57 0.23
N ALA A 51 -10.06 -0.52 -0.56
CA ALA A 51 -11.18 -0.39 -1.51
C ALA A 51 -11.12 -1.43 -2.64
N ALA A 52 -9.93 -1.78 -3.12
CA ALA A 52 -9.76 -2.82 -4.13
C ALA A 52 -10.11 -4.22 -3.57
N LEU A 53 -9.70 -4.50 -2.33
CA LEU A 53 -10.06 -5.73 -1.61
C LEU A 53 -11.57 -5.83 -1.39
N ALA A 54 -12.21 -4.76 -0.94
CA ALA A 54 -13.65 -4.74 -0.68
C ALA A 54 -14.51 -4.97 -1.95
N LYS A 55 -13.96 -4.73 -3.15
CA LYS A 55 -14.63 -5.02 -4.43
C LYS A 55 -14.41 -6.46 -4.91
N ALA A 56 -13.46 -7.18 -4.32
CA ALA A 56 -13.07 -8.52 -4.73
C ALA A 56 -13.74 -9.63 -3.89
N VAL A 57 -14.34 -9.27 -2.76
CA VAL A 57 -15.14 -10.15 -1.88
C VAL A 57 -16.62 -9.91 -2.15
#